data_AF-A0A7J7HLY2-F1
#
_entry.id   AF-A0A7J7HLY2-F1
#
_cell.length_a   1.000
_cell.length_b   1.000
_cell.length_c   1.000
_cell.angle_alpha   90.00
_cell.angle_beta   90.00
_cell.angle_gamma   90.00
#
_symmetry.space_group_name_H-M   'P 1'
#
loop_
_entity.id
_entity.type
_entity.pdbx_description
1 polymer ?
#
loop_
_entity_poly.entity_id
_entity_poly.type
_entity_poly.pdbx_seq_one_letter_code
_entity_poly.pdbx_strand_id
1 'polypeptide(L)'
;MGTFSNTFRAKKLRLYYLVGTTLLCSLFYFIGTWQHGGATRLFTTTTTTSLVPTCNNQSPTTSTTKTQIPKPLDFASHHSADHLLHPTEARAKHFPPCDPKFTEYTPCEDVERSLKFDRDRLIYRERHCPERKEILKCRVPAPFGYRSPFRWPESRDSVWYANVPHKHLTVEKAGQNWVRFEGDRFTFPGGGTMFPRGADAYIDEIGKLINLRDGSIRTAIDTGCGVASLGAYLLNRNILAMSFAPRDTHVAQVQFALERGVPALIGVLASIRLPYPSRAFDMAHCSRCLIPWGQYDGTYLIEVDRVLRPGGYWILSGPPINWVHHYKGWNRTRDDLKAEQDKIESVAKSLCWKKFVQEGDLAIWQKPTNHIHCKLNRKIFKKPPFCQAQNPDKAWYTKMDTCLTPLPEASDIKEIAGGKLSNWP
;
A
#
# COMPACT_ATOMS: atom_id res chain seq x y z
N MET A 1 -58.90 38.50 -9.43
CA MET A 1 -57.77 39.00 -8.62
C MET A 1 -57.42 37.93 -7.58
N GLY A 2 -56.34 37.16 -7.76
CA GLY A 2 -56.06 36.09 -6.80
C GLY A 2 -54.90 35.16 -7.15
N THR A 3 -53.75 35.67 -7.59
CA THR A 3 -52.55 34.82 -7.83
C THR A 3 -51.21 35.49 -7.47
N PHE A 4 -51.20 36.69 -6.88
CA PHE A 4 -49.96 37.41 -6.52
C PHE A 4 -49.50 37.27 -5.05
N SER A 5 -50.30 36.65 -4.18
CA SER A 5 -50.00 36.64 -2.72
C SER A 5 -49.06 35.51 -2.26
N ASN A 6 -49.08 34.33 -2.91
CA ASN A 6 -48.35 33.15 -2.43
C ASN A 6 -46.84 33.13 -2.76
N THR A 7 -46.40 33.79 -3.83
CA THR A 7 -44.98 33.85 -4.22
C THR A 7 -44.16 34.79 -3.33
N PHE A 8 -44.77 35.81 -2.73
CA PHE A 8 -44.09 36.76 -1.86
C PHE A 8 -43.77 36.16 -0.47
N ARG A 9 -44.66 35.30 0.04
CA ARG A 9 -44.52 34.64 1.35
C ARG A 9 -43.41 33.58 1.36
N ALA A 10 -43.26 32.82 0.25
CA ALA A 10 -42.20 31.82 0.09
C ALA A 10 -40.80 32.46 -0.05
N LYS A 11 -40.69 33.62 -0.71
CA LYS A 11 -39.43 34.38 -0.82
C LYS A 11 -38.98 34.97 0.51
N LYS A 12 -39.91 35.49 1.33
CA LYS A 12 -39.60 35.97 2.69
C LYS A 12 -39.08 34.84 3.58
N LEU A 13 -39.70 33.66 3.53
CA LEU A 13 -39.26 32.52 4.35
C LEU A 13 -37.82 32.07 4.01
N ARG A 14 -37.47 32.00 2.71
CA ARG A 14 -36.09 31.70 2.27
C ARG A 14 -35.07 32.74 2.71
N LEU A 15 -35.46 34.02 2.76
CA LEU A 15 -34.57 35.10 3.22
C LEU A 15 -34.29 34.97 4.74
N TYR A 16 -35.30 34.64 5.55
CA TYR A 16 -35.12 34.39 6.97
C TYR A 16 -34.21 33.19 7.25
N TYR A 17 -34.32 32.12 6.46
CA TYR A 17 -33.42 30.97 6.57
C TYR A 17 -31.98 31.34 6.21
N LEU A 18 -31.76 32.09 5.13
CA LEU A 18 -30.44 32.57 4.72
C LEU A 18 -29.79 33.45 5.79
N VAL A 19 -30.54 34.42 6.32
CA VAL A 19 -30.08 35.30 7.40
C VAL A 19 -29.81 34.54 8.70
N GLY A 20 -30.67 33.56 9.03
CA GLY A 20 -30.47 32.69 10.19
C GLY A 20 -29.19 31.86 10.07
N THR A 21 -28.93 31.27 8.89
CA THR A 21 -27.71 30.49 8.65
C THR A 21 -26.44 31.35 8.67
N THR A 22 -26.46 32.57 8.12
CA THR A 22 -25.28 33.45 8.15
C THR A 22 -24.97 33.94 9.57
N LEU A 23 -25.99 34.24 10.38
CA LEU A 23 -25.83 34.58 11.79
C LEU A 23 -25.25 33.41 12.59
N LEU A 24 -25.76 32.19 12.38
CA LEU A 24 -25.25 31.01 13.06
C LEU A 24 -23.78 30.74 12.69
N CYS A 25 -23.44 30.78 11.40
CA CYS A 25 -22.07 30.58 10.92
C CYS A 25 -21.11 31.64 11.48
N SER A 26 -21.54 32.91 11.54
CA SER A 26 -20.73 33.98 12.12
C SER A 26 -20.54 33.78 13.63
N LEU A 27 -21.58 33.38 14.35
CA LEU A 27 -21.50 33.11 15.78
C LEU A 27 -20.51 31.97 16.09
N PHE A 28 -20.57 30.86 15.34
CA PHE A 28 -19.62 29.75 15.49
C PHE A 28 -18.20 30.13 15.09
N TYR A 29 -18.03 30.97 14.07
CA TYR A 29 -16.72 31.53 13.72
C TYR A 29 -16.13 32.35 14.86
N PHE A 30 -16.90 33.27 15.46
CA PHE A 30 -16.42 34.08 16.57
C PHE A 30 -16.15 33.27 17.85
N ILE A 31 -16.98 32.26 18.15
CA ILE A 31 -16.73 31.33 19.26
C ILE A 31 -15.43 30.53 19.02
N GLY A 32 -15.19 30.08 17.78
CA GLY A 32 -13.94 29.40 17.42
C GLY A 32 -12.71 30.30 17.56
N THR A 33 -12.81 31.57 17.15
CA THR A 33 -11.72 32.54 17.35
C THR A 33 -11.49 32.90 18.81
N TRP A 34 -12.53 32.87 19.65
CA TRP A 34 -12.42 33.14 21.09
C TRP A 34 -11.82 31.95 21.85
N GLN A 35 -12.14 30.72 21.46
CA GLN A 35 -11.57 29.50 22.06
C GLN A 35 -10.12 29.22 21.62
N HIS A 36 -9.68 29.74 20.48
CA HIS A 36 -8.32 29.54 19.96
C HIS A 36 -7.45 30.81 19.94
N GLY A 37 -7.98 31.96 20.38
CA GLY A 37 -7.28 33.24 20.50
C GLY A 37 -6.46 33.35 21.79
N GLY A 38 -5.49 32.46 21.98
CA GLY A 38 -4.52 32.51 23.09
C GLY A 38 -3.22 33.21 22.69
N ALA A 39 -2.95 34.35 23.32
CA ALA A 39 -1.74 35.18 23.35
C ALA A 39 -0.48 34.66 22.62
N THR A 40 -0.05 35.43 21.61
CA THR A 40 1.31 35.48 21.10
C THR A 40 2.30 35.81 22.22
N ARG A 41 3.04 34.81 22.71
CA ARG A 41 4.29 35.03 23.43
C ARG A 41 5.43 35.01 22.42
N LEU A 42 6.06 36.17 22.21
CA LEU A 42 7.38 36.28 21.60
C LEU A 42 8.36 35.44 22.43
N PHE A 43 8.98 34.44 21.82
CA PHE A 43 10.19 33.82 22.34
C PHE A 43 11.39 34.43 21.60
N THR A 44 12.21 35.13 22.37
CA THR A 44 13.49 35.69 21.98
C THR A 44 14.46 34.54 21.65
N THR A 45 14.95 34.52 20.42
CA THR A 45 16.01 33.61 19.95
C THR A 45 17.30 33.86 20.72
N THR A 46 17.75 32.86 21.48
CA THR A 46 19.14 32.78 21.97
C THR A 46 19.85 31.68 21.19
N THR A 47 20.75 32.10 20.30
CA THR A 47 21.58 31.22 19.49
C THR A 47 22.59 30.50 20.39
N THR A 48 22.47 29.18 20.52
CA THR A 48 23.52 28.33 21.10
C THR A 48 23.96 27.33 20.03
N THR A 49 25.16 27.56 19.52
CA THR A 49 25.90 26.67 18.63
C THR A 49 26.24 25.38 19.39
N SER A 50 25.62 24.27 18.98
CA SER A 50 26.00 22.93 19.46
C SER A 50 26.79 22.22 18.37
N LEU A 51 27.98 21.77 18.78
CA LEU A 51 29.03 21.17 17.99
C LEU A 51 28.60 19.81 17.41
N VAL A 52 28.86 19.65 16.12
CA VAL A 52 28.82 18.38 15.39
C VAL A 52 29.98 17.51 15.87
N PRO A 53 29.77 16.25 16.30
CA PRO A 53 30.87 15.33 16.48
C PRO A 53 31.30 14.81 15.10
N THR A 54 32.47 15.26 14.66
CA THR A 54 33.23 14.72 13.55
C THR A 54 33.70 13.31 13.88
N CYS A 55 33.28 12.32 13.09
CA CYS A 55 33.98 11.04 13.03
C CYS A 55 34.98 11.10 11.88
N ASN A 56 36.18 11.59 12.19
CA ASN A 56 37.36 11.38 11.37
C ASN A 56 38.05 10.11 11.87
N ASN A 57 38.23 9.14 10.98
CA ASN A 57 39.43 8.30 10.93
C ASN A 57 39.50 7.69 9.53
N GLN A 58 40.28 8.34 8.67
CA GLN A 58 40.95 7.64 7.56
C GLN A 58 42.26 7.06 8.10
N SER A 59 42.56 5.83 7.73
CA SER A 59 43.75 5.60 6.91
C SER A 59 43.71 4.22 6.23
N PRO A 60 44.43 4.07 5.10
CA PRO A 60 44.07 3.17 4.02
C PRO A 60 44.69 1.78 4.21
N THR A 61 43.98 0.74 3.79
CA THR A 61 44.65 -0.55 3.54
C THR A 61 44.28 -1.11 2.17
N THR A 62 45.34 -1.23 1.40
CA THR A 62 45.61 -1.85 0.11
C THR A 62 44.70 -3.01 -0.29
N SER A 63 44.26 -2.95 -1.55
CA SER A 63 43.60 -4.02 -2.30
C SER A 63 44.37 -5.33 -2.27
N THR A 64 43.70 -6.41 -1.85
CA THR A 64 44.05 -7.77 -2.27
C THR A 64 42.78 -8.58 -2.48
N THR A 65 42.55 -8.97 -3.73
CA THR A 65 41.49 -9.83 -4.21
C THR A 65 41.63 -11.20 -3.55
N LYS A 66 40.81 -11.51 -2.54
CA LYS A 66 40.63 -12.88 -2.06
C LYS A 66 39.23 -13.35 -2.40
N THR A 67 39.17 -14.37 -3.25
CA THR A 67 38.01 -15.19 -3.57
C THR A 67 37.37 -15.67 -2.27
N GLN A 68 36.25 -15.08 -1.86
CA GLN A 68 35.49 -15.54 -0.72
C GLN A 68 34.71 -16.79 -1.13
N ILE A 69 35.17 -17.95 -0.66
CA ILE A 69 34.34 -19.15 -0.57
C ILE A 69 33.11 -18.78 0.26
N PRO A 70 31.87 -19.01 -0.20
CA PRO A 70 30.70 -18.68 0.59
C PRO A 70 30.76 -19.52 1.87
N LYS A 71 30.83 -18.85 3.03
CA LYS A 71 30.64 -19.56 4.30
C LYS A 71 29.27 -20.25 4.24
N PRO A 72 29.17 -21.54 4.60
CA PRO A 72 27.89 -22.21 4.65
C PRO A 72 26.96 -21.43 5.57
N LEU A 73 25.77 -21.12 5.06
CA LEU A 73 24.74 -20.43 5.83
C LEU A 73 24.31 -21.36 6.97
N ASP A 74 24.44 -20.87 8.21
CA ASP A 74 23.98 -21.59 9.39
C ASP A 74 22.47 -21.36 9.54
N PHE A 75 21.70 -22.42 9.34
CA PHE A 75 20.25 -22.43 9.52
C PHE A 75 19.85 -23.02 10.88
N ALA A 76 20.82 -23.33 11.75
CA ALA A 76 20.53 -23.80 13.10
C ALA A 76 19.88 -22.69 13.92
N SER A 77 18.82 -23.03 14.65
CA SER A 77 18.22 -22.13 15.63
C SER A 77 19.23 -21.81 16.73
N HIS A 78 19.74 -20.57 16.78
CA HIS A 78 20.62 -20.09 17.86
C HIS A 78 19.91 -19.90 19.21
N HIS A 79 18.64 -20.33 19.30
CA HIS A 79 17.84 -20.35 20.52
C HIS A 79 17.30 -21.78 20.72
N SER A 80 18.15 -22.69 21.19
CA SER A 80 17.70 -24.01 21.67
C SER A 80 17.08 -23.86 23.06
N ALA A 81 16.06 -24.67 23.37
CA ALA A 81 15.41 -24.69 24.68
C ALA A 81 16.41 -24.94 25.84
N ASP A 82 17.53 -25.59 25.54
CA ASP A 82 18.62 -25.86 26.49
C ASP A 82 19.33 -24.58 26.99
N HIS A 83 19.30 -23.48 26.22
CA HIS A 83 19.80 -22.17 26.66
C HIS A 83 18.89 -21.49 27.69
N LEU A 84 17.69 -22.02 27.96
CA LEU A 84 16.76 -21.52 28.99
C LEU A 84 17.04 -22.10 30.38
N LEU A 85 17.95 -23.10 30.49
CA LEU A 85 18.25 -23.80 31.74
C LEU A 85 19.06 -22.96 32.74
N HIS A 86 19.62 -21.84 32.29
CA HIS A 86 20.22 -20.84 33.16
C HIS A 86 19.52 -19.50 32.94
N PRO A 87 18.52 -19.15 33.77
CA PRO A 87 18.00 -17.80 33.77
C PRO A 87 19.14 -16.91 34.30
N THR A 88 19.92 -16.32 33.39
CA THR A 88 20.44 -14.99 33.70
C THR A 88 19.21 -14.19 34.08
N GLU A 89 19.21 -13.52 35.24
CA GLU A 89 18.20 -12.53 35.58
C GLU A 89 18.27 -11.43 34.52
N ALA A 90 17.71 -11.69 33.34
CA ALA A 90 17.30 -10.67 32.44
C ALA A 90 16.35 -9.84 33.28
N ARG A 91 16.77 -8.62 33.64
CA ARG A 91 15.88 -7.58 34.14
C ARG A 91 14.76 -7.43 33.10
N ALA A 92 13.73 -8.27 33.21
CA ALA A 92 12.57 -8.22 32.36
C ALA A 92 11.87 -6.93 32.76
N LYS A 93 12.13 -5.86 32.01
CA LYS A 93 11.43 -4.59 32.18
C LYS A 93 9.94 -4.93 32.07
N HIS A 94 9.25 -4.93 33.21
CA HIS A 94 7.84 -5.25 33.25
C HIS A 94 7.07 -4.06 32.67
N PHE A 95 6.47 -4.25 31.50
CA PHE A 95 5.64 -3.23 30.87
C PHE A 95 4.19 -3.38 31.36
N PRO A 96 3.60 -2.38 32.03
CA PRO A 96 2.20 -2.44 32.44
C PRO A 96 1.27 -2.50 31.21
N PRO A 97 0.01 -2.96 31.34
CA PRO A 97 -0.95 -2.82 30.25
C PRO A 97 -1.19 -1.34 29.92
N CYS A 98 -1.38 -1.03 28.64
CA CYS A 98 -1.81 0.31 28.22
C CYS A 98 -3.31 0.51 28.56
N ASP A 99 -3.74 1.77 28.58
CA ASP A 99 -5.17 2.12 28.64
C ASP A 99 -5.94 1.42 27.48
N PRO A 100 -7.14 0.86 27.72
CA PRO A 100 -7.96 0.20 26.71
C PRO A 100 -8.19 1.01 25.42
N LYS A 101 -8.14 2.34 25.46
CA LYS A 101 -8.25 3.19 24.27
C LYS A 101 -7.15 2.94 23.23
N PHE A 102 -6.02 2.35 23.63
CA PHE A 102 -4.91 2.02 22.75
C PHE A 102 -5.06 0.68 22.04
N THR A 103 -6.19 -0.04 22.20
CA THR A 103 -6.44 -1.32 21.53
C THR A 103 -6.16 -1.27 20.01
N GLU A 104 -6.45 -0.13 19.37
CA GLU A 104 -6.27 0.06 17.92
C GLU A 104 -5.06 0.93 17.57
N TYR A 105 -4.10 1.01 18.49
CA TYR A 105 -2.94 1.86 18.37
C TYR A 105 -2.01 1.39 17.25
N THR A 106 -1.94 2.18 16.18
CA THR A 106 -0.99 2.03 15.09
C THR A 106 -0.02 3.21 15.09
N PRO A 107 1.13 3.11 15.78
CA PRO A 107 1.97 4.26 16.13
C PRO A 107 2.40 5.12 14.93
N CYS A 108 2.78 4.47 13.82
CA CYS A 108 3.25 5.17 12.62
C CYS A 108 2.13 5.59 11.66
N GLU A 109 0.88 5.29 11.99
CA GLU A 109 -0.30 5.58 11.16
C GLU A 109 -1.32 6.38 11.99
N ASP A 110 -0.81 7.18 12.94
CA ASP A 110 -1.61 8.01 13.83
C ASP A 110 -2.27 9.15 13.04
N VAL A 111 -3.59 9.32 13.21
CA VAL A 111 -4.39 10.24 12.37
C VAL A 111 -4.00 11.69 12.63
N GLU A 112 -3.87 12.10 13.88
CA GLU A 112 -3.56 13.49 14.22
C GLU A 112 -2.16 13.91 13.76
N ARG A 113 -1.18 13.00 13.89
CA ARG A 113 0.16 13.20 13.36
C ARG A 113 0.18 13.25 11.84
N SER A 114 -0.48 12.30 11.20
CA SER A 114 -0.56 12.18 9.74
C SER A 114 -1.08 13.46 9.09
N LEU A 115 -2.12 14.08 9.66
CA LEU A 115 -2.74 15.29 9.12
C LEU A 115 -1.84 16.54 9.10
N LYS A 116 -0.66 16.49 9.74
CA LYS A 116 0.34 17.59 9.75
C LYS A 116 1.25 17.59 8.52
N PHE A 117 1.22 16.54 7.70
CA PHE A 117 2.09 16.37 6.55
C PHE A 117 1.38 16.74 5.23
N ASP A 118 2.17 16.83 4.16
CA ASP A 118 1.70 17.25 2.83
C ASP A 118 0.62 16.31 2.28
N ARG A 119 -0.40 16.90 1.64
CA ARG A 119 -1.47 16.18 0.97
C ARG A 119 -1.10 15.75 -0.44
N ASP A 120 -0.15 16.42 -1.08
CA ASP A 120 0.34 16.00 -2.39
C ASP A 120 0.88 14.57 -2.32
N ARG A 121 0.60 13.79 -3.37
CA ARG A 121 0.97 12.39 -3.49
C ARG A 121 0.55 11.50 -2.31
N LEU A 122 -0.42 11.94 -1.50
CA LEU A 122 -0.85 11.25 -0.29
C LEU A 122 0.28 11.06 0.74
N ILE A 123 1.27 11.96 0.80
CA ILE A 123 2.39 11.88 1.77
C ILE A 123 1.88 11.82 3.22
N TYR A 124 0.79 12.51 3.52
CA TYR A 124 0.14 12.45 4.83
C TYR A 124 -0.34 11.04 5.24
N ARG A 125 -0.48 10.10 4.29
CA ARG A 125 -0.83 8.68 4.55
C ARG A 125 0.40 7.77 4.61
N GLU A 126 1.60 8.32 4.50
CA GLU A 126 2.82 7.57 4.75
C GLU A 126 3.02 7.33 6.25
N ARG A 127 4.00 6.48 6.56
CA ARG A 127 4.37 6.17 7.93
C ARG A 127 5.04 7.36 8.60
N HIS A 128 4.34 7.94 9.57
CA HIS A 128 4.81 9.02 10.43
C HIS A 128 4.91 8.51 11.86
N CYS A 129 6.10 8.07 12.28
CA CYS A 129 6.29 7.42 13.57
C CYS A 129 6.53 8.41 14.73
N PRO A 130 6.16 8.03 15.97
CA PRO A 130 6.47 8.81 17.17
C PRO A 130 7.98 8.94 17.39
N GLU A 131 8.41 10.08 17.94
CA GLU A 131 9.77 10.27 18.45
C GLU A 131 10.04 9.37 19.66
N ARG A 132 11.32 9.16 19.99
CA ARG A 132 11.73 8.29 21.12
C ARG A 132 11.04 8.58 22.45
N LYS A 133 10.70 9.85 22.71
CA LYS A 133 10.02 10.32 23.94
C LYS A 133 8.51 10.02 23.96
N GLU A 134 7.91 9.82 22.79
CA GLU A 134 6.48 9.59 22.59
C GLU A 134 6.14 8.09 22.52
N ILE A 135 7.15 7.21 22.48
CA ILE A 135 6.97 5.76 22.41
C ILE A 135 6.32 5.25 23.70
N LEU A 136 5.16 4.59 23.55
CA LEU A 136 4.48 3.91 24.64
C LEU A 136 5.34 2.80 25.23
N LYS A 137 5.47 2.80 26.56
CA LYS A 137 6.17 1.78 27.35
C LYS A 137 5.16 0.94 28.12
N CYS A 138 4.19 0.38 27.40
CA CYS A 138 3.14 -0.47 27.95
C CYS A 138 2.74 -1.54 26.92
N ARG A 139 2.06 -2.60 27.37
CA ARG A 139 1.53 -3.67 26.52
C ARG A 139 0.13 -3.26 26.04
N VAL A 140 -0.03 -3.02 24.74
CA VAL A 140 -1.33 -2.71 24.15
C VAL A 140 -2.29 -3.90 24.39
N PRO A 141 -3.45 -3.68 25.04
CA PRO A 141 -4.40 -4.75 25.28
C PRO A 141 -5.07 -5.20 23.98
N ALA A 142 -5.44 -6.47 23.91
CA ALA A 142 -6.32 -6.98 22.86
C ALA A 142 -7.75 -6.42 23.07
N PRO A 143 -8.59 -6.42 22.01
CA PRO A 143 -10.01 -6.10 22.13
C PRO A 143 -10.71 -6.92 23.23
N PHE A 144 -11.71 -6.34 23.87
CA PHE A 144 -12.50 -7.04 24.87
C PHE A 144 -13.17 -8.29 24.25
N GLY A 145 -12.95 -9.45 24.87
CA GLY A 145 -13.48 -10.71 24.39
C GLY A 145 -12.73 -11.30 23.17
N TYR A 146 -11.52 -10.80 22.85
CA TYR A 146 -10.68 -11.36 21.80
C TYR A 146 -10.55 -12.88 21.92
N ARG A 147 -10.65 -13.56 20.78
CA ARG A 147 -10.58 -15.01 20.66
C ARG A 147 -9.42 -15.42 19.76
N SER A 148 -8.91 -16.62 19.95
CA SER A 148 -7.96 -17.20 18.99
C SER A 148 -8.60 -17.22 17.59
N PRO A 149 -7.89 -16.74 16.55
CA PRO A 149 -8.36 -16.82 15.17
C PRO A 149 -8.65 -18.27 14.76
N PHE A 150 -9.55 -18.45 13.80
CA PHE A 150 -9.79 -19.75 13.19
C PHE A 150 -8.49 -20.30 12.57
N ARG A 151 -8.42 -21.61 12.37
CA ARG A 151 -7.29 -22.21 11.64
C ARG A 151 -7.56 -22.10 10.13
N TRP A 152 -6.49 -22.01 9.35
CA TRP A 152 -6.59 -22.15 7.90
C TRP A 152 -7.13 -23.56 7.56
N PRO A 153 -8.06 -23.74 6.59
CA PRO A 153 -8.58 -22.73 5.66
C PRO A 153 -9.83 -21.97 6.13
N GLU A 154 -10.42 -22.31 7.29
CA GLU A 154 -11.62 -21.62 7.78
C GLU A 154 -11.38 -20.12 8.00
N SER A 155 -10.20 -19.76 8.52
CA SER A 155 -9.79 -18.37 8.71
C SER A 155 -9.81 -17.55 7.41
N ARG A 156 -9.69 -18.19 6.24
CA ARG A 156 -9.79 -17.50 4.95
C ARG A 156 -11.12 -16.76 4.82
N ASP A 157 -12.21 -17.34 5.28
CA ASP A 157 -13.55 -16.82 5.02
C ASP A 157 -14.27 -16.37 6.31
N SER A 158 -13.63 -16.46 7.47
CA SER A 158 -14.24 -16.18 8.77
C SER A 158 -13.30 -15.48 9.76
N VAL A 159 -13.83 -14.47 10.45
CA VAL A 159 -13.18 -13.76 11.57
C VAL A 159 -14.19 -13.59 12.71
N TRP A 160 -13.74 -13.67 13.97
CA TRP A 160 -14.61 -13.36 15.11
C TRP A 160 -14.95 -11.87 15.15
N TYR A 161 -16.21 -11.53 15.43
CA TYR A 161 -16.61 -10.13 15.64
C TYR A 161 -15.80 -9.48 16.76
N ALA A 162 -15.56 -10.22 17.86
CA ALA A 162 -14.82 -9.72 19.01
C ALA A 162 -13.36 -9.33 18.70
N ASN A 163 -12.77 -9.88 17.63
CA ASN A 163 -11.38 -9.58 17.26
C ASN A 163 -11.27 -8.26 16.48
N VAL A 164 -12.34 -7.84 15.81
CA VAL A 164 -12.40 -6.58 15.04
C VAL A 164 -13.80 -5.97 15.22
N PRO A 165 -14.14 -5.41 16.40
CA PRO A 165 -15.52 -5.14 16.80
C PRO A 165 -16.20 -3.93 16.09
N HIS A 166 -15.92 -3.73 14.81
CA HIS A 166 -16.40 -2.63 13.98
C HIS A 166 -17.33 -3.12 12.85
N LYS A 167 -18.57 -2.64 12.85
CA LYS A 167 -19.58 -2.98 11.82
C LYS A 167 -19.61 -1.99 10.66
N HIS A 168 -18.83 -0.90 10.72
CA HIS A 168 -18.95 0.17 9.74
C HIS A 168 -18.63 -0.30 8.32
N LEU A 169 -17.59 -1.12 8.15
CA LEU A 169 -17.24 -1.69 6.83
C LEU A 169 -18.34 -2.61 6.27
N THR A 170 -19.06 -3.36 7.13
CA THR A 170 -20.14 -4.25 6.69
C THR A 170 -21.35 -3.47 6.17
N VAL A 171 -21.55 -2.23 6.66
CA VAL A 171 -22.62 -1.34 6.17
C VAL A 171 -22.18 -0.65 4.87
N GLU A 172 -21.01 -0.02 4.88
CA GLU A 172 -20.49 0.77 3.75
C GLU A 172 -20.20 -0.07 2.49
N LYS A 173 -19.84 -1.35 2.67
CA LYS A 173 -19.49 -2.27 1.57
C LYS A 173 -20.47 -3.44 1.41
N ALA A 174 -21.66 -3.36 2.01
CA ALA A 174 -22.68 -4.41 1.94
C ALA A 174 -22.99 -4.83 0.49
N GLY A 175 -23.17 -3.85 -0.41
CA GLY A 175 -23.50 -4.09 -1.82
C GLY A 175 -22.35 -4.68 -2.67
N GLN A 176 -21.13 -4.73 -2.13
CA GLN A 176 -19.95 -5.26 -2.85
C GLN A 176 -19.58 -6.68 -2.40
N ASN A 177 -20.30 -7.26 -1.44
CA ASN A 177 -19.99 -8.58 -0.87
C ASN A 177 -18.53 -8.68 -0.37
N TRP A 178 -17.98 -7.62 0.25
CA TRP A 178 -16.63 -7.68 0.83
C TRP A 178 -16.61 -8.46 2.14
N VAL A 179 -17.54 -8.11 3.03
CA VAL A 179 -17.66 -8.64 4.38
C VAL A 179 -19.13 -8.60 4.80
N ARG A 180 -19.58 -9.64 5.50
CA ARG A 180 -20.91 -9.71 6.12
C ARG A 180 -20.75 -9.95 7.60
N PHE A 181 -21.66 -9.38 8.39
CA PHE A 181 -21.74 -9.64 9.82
C PHE A 181 -22.82 -10.67 10.08
N GLU A 182 -22.46 -11.78 10.73
CA GLU A 182 -23.31 -12.93 11.01
C GLU A 182 -23.17 -13.32 12.49
N GLY A 183 -24.00 -12.71 13.35
CA GLY A 183 -24.02 -13.02 14.77
C GLY A 183 -22.72 -12.64 15.50
N ASP A 184 -21.87 -13.61 15.78
CA ASP A 184 -20.57 -13.41 16.44
C ASP A 184 -19.38 -13.48 15.47
N ARG A 185 -19.64 -13.51 14.15
CA ARG A 185 -18.62 -13.66 13.11
C ARG A 185 -18.78 -12.61 12.00
N PHE A 186 -17.66 -12.35 11.33
CA PHE A 186 -17.63 -11.78 10.00
C PHE A 186 -17.34 -12.88 8.98
N THR A 187 -18.06 -12.86 7.87
CA THR A 187 -17.82 -13.75 6.72
C THR A 187 -17.32 -12.98 5.51
N PHE A 188 -16.40 -13.57 4.76
CA PHE A 188 -15.72 -12.94 3.62
C PHE A 188 -16.00 -13.75 2.35
N PRO A 189 -17.07 -13.45 1.60
CA PRO A 189 -17.44 -14.24 0.42
C PRO A 189 -16.51 -13.98 -0.79
N GLY A 190 -15.41 -13.24 -0.60
CA GLY A 190 -14.42 -12.95 -1.63
C GLY A 190 -14.88 -11.92 -2.68
N GLY A 191 -16.02 -11.25 -2.46
CA GLY A 191 -16.57 -10.29 -3.42
C GLY A 191 -15.81 -8.97 -3.46
N GLY A 192 -16.04 -8.24 -4.55
CA GLY A 192 -15.66 -6.84 -4.67
C GLY A 192 -16.13 -6.22 -5.98
N THR A 193 -15.89 -4.92 -6.16
CA THR A 193 -16.38 -4.19 -7.35
C THR A 193 -15.90 -4.82 -8.66
N MET A 194 -14.66 -5.31 -8.71
CA MET A 194 -14.11 -6.03 -9.87
C MET A 194 -14.20 -7.55 -9.72
N PHE A 195 -14.75 -8.05 -8.61
CA PHE A 195 -14.92 -9.47 -8.31
C PHE A 195 -16.41 -9.78 -8.05
N PRO A 196 -17.34 -9.46 -8.97
CA PRO A 196 -18.77 -9.67 -8.74
C PRO A 196 -19.12 -11.15 -8.53
N ARG A 197 -18.30 -12.06 -9.08
CA ARG A 197 -18.41 -13.52 -8.92
C ARG A 197 -17.44 -14.10 -7.89
N GLY A 198 -16.81 -13.24 -7.08
CA GLY A 198 -15.80 -13.61 -6.09
C GLY A 198 -14.37 -13.65 -6.62
N ALA A 199 -13.40 -13.57 -5.71
CA ALA A 199 -11.98 -13.52 -6.01
C ALA A 199 -11.46 -14.78 -6.73
N ASP A 200 -11.99 -15.97 -6.43
CA ASP A 200 -11.56 -17.22 -7.08
C ASP A 200 -11.86 -17.20 -8.59
N ALA A 201 -13.08 -16.83 -8.97
CA ALA A 201 -13.49 -16.73 -10.37
C ALA A 201 -12.67 -15.66 -11.14
N TYR A 202 -12.34 -14.56 -10.46
CA TYR A 202 -11.47 -13.53 -11.02
C TYR A 202 -10.03 -14.02 -11.24
N ILE A 203 -9.47 -14.77 -10.27
CA ILE A 203 -8.14 -15.38 -10.41
C ILE A 203 -8.15 -16.41 -11.54
N ASP A 204 -9.25 -17.14 -11.75
CA ASP A 204 -9.40 -18.03 -12.90
C ASP A 204 -9.44 -17.28 -14.25
N GLU A 205 -10.04 -16.08 -14.30
CA GLU A 205 -9.96 -15.22 -15.50
C GLU A 205 -8.52 -14.79 -15.78
N ILE A 206 -7.75 -14.37 -14.76
CA ILE A 206 -6.32 -14.11 -14.92
C ILE A 206 -5.59 -15.37 -15.39
N GLY A 207 -5.93 -16.54 -14.82
CA GLY A 207 -5.34 -17.83 -15.15
C GLY A 207 -5.57 -18.31 -16.59
N LYS A 208 -6.56 -17.74 -17.30
CA LYS A 208 -6.76 -17.96 -18.74
C LYS A 208 -5.81 -17.10 -19.59
N LEU A 209 -5.34 -15.98 -19.05
CA LEU A 209 -4.49 -15.01 -19.73
C LEU A 209 -3.01 -15.28 -19.50
N ILE A 210 -2.64 -15.70 -18.29
CA ILE A 210 -1.27 -16.05 -17.90
C ILE A 210 -1.28 -17.33 -17.04
N ASN A 211 -0.19 -18.10 -17.08
CA ASN A 211 -0.12 -19.34 -16.31
C ASN A 211 0.10 -19.06 -14.82
N LEU A 212 -0.88 -19.42 -14.00
CA LEU A 212 -0.81 -19.32 -12.53
C LEU A 212 -0.53 -20.68 -11.85
N ARG A 213 -0.24 -21.73 -12.61
CA ARG A 213 -0.20 -23.13 -12.11
C ARG A 213 1.14 -23.83 -12.29
N ASP A 214 2.03 -23.32 -13.14
CA ASP A 214 3.33 -23.96 -13.44
C ASP A 214 4.46 -23.59 -12.46
N GLY A 215 4.16 -22.79 -11.43
CA GLY A 215 5.15 -22.35 -10.44
C GLY A 215 6.07 -21.21 -10.93
N SER A 216 5.83 -20.66 -12.13
CA SER A 216 6.57 -19.48 -12.62
C SER A 216 6.26 -18.22 -11.81
N ILE A 217 5.02 -18.10 -11.32
CA ILE A 217 4.56 -17.05 -10.41
C ILE A 217 4.39 -17.69 -9.03
N ARG A 218 5.14 -17.19 -8.04
CA ARG A 218 5.09 -17.66 -6.64
C ARG A 218 4.75 -16.56 -5.66
N THR A 219 5.09 -15.32 -6.01
CA THR A 219 4.98 -14.16 -5.14
C THR A 219 4.27 -13.04 -5.87
N ALA A 220 3.29 -12.43 -5.19
CA ALA A 220 2.55 -11.31 -5.72
C ALA A 220 2.59 -10.12 -4.75
N ILE A 221 2.57 -8.91 -5.28
CA ILE A 221 2.27 -7.70 -4.50
C ILE A 221 0.92 -7.15 -4.94
N ASP A 222 0.02 -6.95 -3.97
CA ASP A 222 -1.37 -6.55 -4.23
C ASP A 222 -1.65 -5.18 -3.61
N THR A 223 -1.81 -4.17 -4.48
CA THR A 223 -1.95 -2.76 -4.08
C THR A 223 -3.42 -2.36 -3.98
N GLY A 224 -3.80 -1.69 -2.90
CA GLY A 224 -5.19 -1.29 -2.66
C GLY A 224 -6.11 -2.49 -2.37
N CYS A 225 -5.58 -3.48 -1.67
CA CYS A 225 -6.15 -4.83 -1.50
C CYS A 225 -7.49 -4.91 -0.74
N GLY A 226 -7.93 -3.84 -0.09
CA GLY A 226 -9.08 -3.88 0.81
C GLY A 226 -8.87 -4.90 1.93
N VAL A 227 -9.78 -5.87 2.03
CA VAL A 227 -9.69 -7.00 2.98
C VAL A 227 -8.78 -8.15 2.50
N ALA A 228 -7.99 -7.94 1.44
CA ALA A 228 -7.05 -8.91 0.86
C ALA A 228 -7.69 -10.19 0.28
N SER A 229 -8.89 -10.07 -0.30
CA SER A 229 -9.58 -11.22 -0.93
C SER A 229 -8.76 -11.88 -2.04
N LEU A 230 -8.10 -11.09 -2.92
CA LEU A 230 -7.21 -11.65 -3.94
C LEU A 230 -6.09 -12.48 -3.29
N GLY A 231 -5.40 -11.91 -2.30
CA GLY A 231 -4.29 -12.57 -1.63
C GLY A 231 -4.71 -13.87 -0.93
N ALA A 232 -5.89 -13.88 -0.29
CA ALA A 232 -6.42 -15.07 0.37
C ALA A 232 -6.70 -16.21 -0.62
N TYR A 233 -7.20 -15.90 -1.82
CA TYR A 233 -7.57 -16.90 -2.82
C TYR A 233 -6.42 -17.30 -3.74
N LEU A 234 -5.39 -16.46 -3.90
CA LEU A 234 -4.14 -16.81 -4.59
C LEU A 234 -3.36 -17.94 -3.88
N LEU A 235 -3.53 -18.10 -2.56
CA LEU A 235 -2.95 -19.22 -1.81
C LEU A 235 -3.40 -20.58 -2.35
N ASN A 236 -4.64 -20.70 -2.87
CA ASN A 236 -5.11 -21.92 -3.53
C ASN A 236 -4.35 -22.24 -4.83
N ARG A 237 -3.61 -21.28 -5.38
CA ARG A 237 -2.73 -21.44 -6.56
C ARG A 237 -1.25 -21.50 -6.16
N ASN A 238 -0.93 -21.69 -4.88
CA ASN A 238 0.43 -21.66 -4.34
C ASN A 238 1.16 -20.33 -4.60
N ILE A 239 0.41 -19.22 -4.69
CA ILE A 239 0.97 -17.88 -4.87
C ILE A 239 0.79 -17.11 -3.56
N LEU A 240 1.91 -16.72 -2.95
CA LEU A 240 1.92 -15.89 -1.75
C LEU A 240 1.81 -14.42 -2.13
N ALA A 241 0.68 -13.80 -1.81
CA ALA A 241 0.50 -12.37 -1.98
C ALA A 241 0.90 -11.60 -0.72
N MET A 242 1.58 -10.49 -0.91
CA MET A 242 1.72 -9.44 0.09
C MET A 242 0.79 -8.28 -0.29
N SER A 243 -0.30 -8.17 0.46
CA SER A 243 -1.35 -7.18 0.22
C SER A 243 -1.06 -5.89 1.00
N PHE A 244 -1.34 -4.72 0.43
CA PHE A 244 -1.28 -3.49 1.21
C PHE A 244 -2.35 -2.47 0.83
N ALA A 245 -2.80 -1.74 1.84
CA ALA A 245 -3.80 -0.69 1.72
C ALA A 245 -3.49 0.44 2.70
N PRO A 246 -3.90 1.68 2.39
CA PRO A 246 -3.84 2.76 3.37
C PRO A 246 -4.64 2.40 4.63
N ARG A 247 -4.32 3.05 5.77
CA ARG A 247 -5.18 2.99 6.94
C ARG A 247 -6.58 3.47 6.55
N ASP A 248 -7.58 2.63 6.72
CA ASP A 248 -8.95 2.94 6.34
C ASP A 248 -9.65 3.74 7.44
N THR A 249 -10.56 4.64 7.03
CA THR A 249 -11.44 5.35 7.97
C THR A 249 -12.49 4.44 8.60
N HIS A 250 -12.62 3.21 8.09
CA HIS A 250 -13.53 2.18 8.59
C HIS A 250 -12.84 1.18 9.54
N VAL A 251 -11.55 1.40 9.85
CA VAL A 251 -10.76 0.80 10.93
C VAL A 251 -10.66 -0.72 10.90
N ALA A 252 -10.55 -1.37 9.72
CA ALA A 252 -10.55 -2.83 9.72
C ALA A 252 -9.91 -3.54 8.53
N GLN A 253 -9.65 -2.89 7.40
CA GLN A 253 -9.28 -3.62 6.16
C GLN A 253 -8.04 -4.52 6.32
N VAL A 254 -6.90 -3.95 6.73
CA VAL A 254 -5.67 -4.71 6.95
C VAL A 254 -5.81 -5.64 8.16
N GLN A 255 -6.49 -5.22 9.22
CA GLN A 255 -6.72 -6.07 10.40
C GLN A 255 -7.51 -7.32 10.04
N PHE A 256 -8.57 -7.21 9.22
CA PHE A 256 -9.32 -8.36 8.73
C PHE A 256 -8.44 -9.31 7.93
N ALA A 257 -7.58 -8.81 7.05
CA ALA A 257 -6.63 -9.66 6.34
C ALA A 257 -5.73 -10.45 7.31
N LEU A 258 -5.19 -9.79 8.33
CA LEU A 258 -4.33 -10.41 9.34
C LEU A 258 -5.08 -11.44 10.20
N GLU A 259 -6.30 -11.14 10.65
CA GLU A 259 -7.15 -12.08 11.41
C GLU A 259 -7.56 -13.32 10.59
N ARG A 260 -7.56 -13.20 9.27
CA ARG A 260 -7.78 -14.32 8.33
C ARG A 260 -6.53 -15.16 8.08
N GLY A 261 -5.36 -14.70 8.53
CA GLY A 261 -4.05 -15.31 8.25
C GLY A 261 -3.46 -14.93 6.89
N VAL A 262 -3.93 -13.84 6.27
CA VAL A 262 -3.45 -13.36 4.97
C VAL A 262 -2.38 -12.27 5.19
N PRO A 263 -1.19 -12.37 4.55
CA PRO A 263 -0.16 -11.36 4.70
C PRO A 263 -0.63 -9.99 4.18
N ALA A 264 -0.68 -9.01 5.06
CA ALA A 264 -1.03 -7.64 4.72
C ALA A 264 -0.27 -6.60 5.54
N LEU A 265 -0.08 -5.41 4.98
CA LEU A 265 0.41 -4.24 5.71
C LEU A 265 -0.42 -3.00 5.44
N ILE A 266 -0.38 -2.07 6.41
CA ILE A 266 -0.78 -0.69 6.16
C ILE A 266 0.33 -0.02 5.34
N GLY A 267 -0.03 0.58 4.22
CA GLY A 267 0.91 1.29 3.37
C GLY A 267 0.26 1.96 2.17
N VAL A 268 1.01 2.86 1.54
CA VAL A 268 0.60 3.61 0.35
C VAL A 268 1.75 3.71 -0.65
N LEU A 269 1.44 3.82 -1.94
CA LEU A 269 2.39 4.29 -2.94
C LEU A 269 2.30 5.82 -2.99
N ALA A 270 3.29 6.49 -2.40
CA ALA A 270 3.37 7.95 -2.29
C ALA A 270 4.75 8.46 -2.73
N SER A 271 5.61 8.85 -1.80
CA SER A 271 6.96 9.37 -2.03
C SER A 271 8.08 8.41 -1.62
N ILE A 272 7.80 7.42 -0.77
CA ILE A 272 8.77 6.43 -0.26
C ILE A 272 8.61 5.09 -0.97
N ARG A 273 9.73 4.43 -1.33
CA ARG A 273 9.77 3.08 -1.89
C ARG A 273 8.98 2.09 -1.04
N LEU A 274 8.37 1.11 -1.68
CA LEU A 274 7.81 -0.05 -1.00
C LEU A 274 8.93 -0.74 -0.22
N PRO A 275 8.64 -1.27 0.99
CA PRO A 275 9.64 -1.83 1.90
C PRO A 275 10.14 -3.22 1.48
N TYR A 276 10.32 -3.45 0.17
CA TYR A 276 10.78 -4.69 -0.41
C TYR A 276 12.07 -4.48 -1.20
N PRO A 277 12.98 -5.47 -1.21
CA PRO A 277 14.12 -5.49 -2.11
C PRO A 277 13.69 -5.39 -3.58
N SER A 278 14.63 -5.06 -4.46
CA SER A 278 14.37 -5.13 -5.89
C SER A 278 14.14 -6.58 -6.31
N ARG A 279 13.32 -6.79 -7.36
CA ARG A 279 13.05 -8.12 -7.92
C ARG A 279 12.53 -9.13 -6.87
N ALA A 280 11.66 -8.68 -5.98
CA ALA A 280 11.07 -9.47 -4.90
C ALA A 280 9.79 -10.22 -5.30
N PHE A 281 9.06 -9.76 -6.33
CA PHE A 281 7.76 -10.31 -6.73
C PHE A 281 7.73 -10.75 -8.20
N ASP A 282 6.99 -11.81 -8.48
CA ASP A 282 6.77 -12.32 -9.85
C ASP A 282 5.59 -11.62 -10.52
N MET A 283 4.65 -11.14 -9.70
CA MET A 283 3.43 -10.47 -10.14
C MET A 283 3.13 -9.24 -9.27
N ALA A 284 2.61 -8.19 -9.88
CA ALA A 284 2.06 -7.03 -9.20
C ALA A 284 0.63 -6.82 -9.66
N HIS A 285 -0.27 -6.54 -8.74
CA HIS A 285 -1.70 -6.44 -9.02
C HIS A 285 -2.29 -5.15 -8.42
N CYS A 286 -3.21 -4.55 -9.17
CA CYS A 286 -4.09 -3.49 -8.70
C CYS A 286 -5.49 -3.72 -9.27
N SER A 287 -6.50 -3.74 -8.39
CA SER A 287 -7.90 -3.67 -8.79
C SER A 287 -8.54 -2.43 -8.19
N ARG A 288 -8.83 -1.42 -9.02
CA ARG A 288 -9.37 -0.11 -8.60
C ARG A 288 -8.63 0.52 -7.42
N CYS A 289 -7.31 0.41 -7.36
CA CYS A 289 -6.50 0.89 -6.23
C CYS A 289 -6.41 2.42 -6.10
N LEU A 290 -6.98 3.19 -7.06
CA LEU A 290 -6.96 4.67 -7.10
C LEU A 290 -5.55 5.28 -7.12
N ILE A 291 -4.55 4.51 -7.57
CA ILE A 291 -3.19 4.98 -7.72
C ILE A 291 -3.06 5.61 -9.11
N PRO A 292 -2.65 6.88 -9.23
CA PRO A 292 -2.56 7.55 -10.52
C PRO A 292 -1.28 7.11 -11.25
N TRP A 293 -1.27 5.88 -11.76
CA TRP A 293 -0.11 5.17 -12.33
C TRP A 293 0.66 5.96 -13.40
N GLY A 294 -0.04 6.77 -14.19
CA GLY A 294 0.56 7.61 -15.24
C GLY A 294 1.10 8.97 -14.79
N GLN A 295 0.84 9.39 -13.54
CA GLN A 295 1.25 10.71 -13.03
C GLN A 295 2.66 10.70 -12.44
N TYR A 296 3.16 11.88 -12.08
CA TYR A 296 4.48 12.10 -11.46
C TYR A 296 5.61 11.40 -12.23
N ASP A 297 5.64 11.60 -13.55
CA ASP A 297 6.59 10.97 -14.48
C ASP A 297 6.64 9.43 -14.40
N GLY A 298 5.53 8.80 -14.01
CA GLY A 298 5.44 7.35 -13.92
C GLY A 298 6.11 6.77 -12.68
N THR A 299 6.42 7.57 -11.66
CA THR A 299 7.14 7.15 -10.44
C THR A 299 6.56 5.89 -9.80
N TYR A 300 5.23 5.74 -9.77
CA TYR A 300 4.59 4.56 -9.19
C TYR A 300 4.84 3.28 -9.99
N LEU A 301 4.80 3.36 -11.32
CA LEU A 301 5.14 2.21 -12.17
C LEU A 301 6.64 1.92 -12.15
N ILE A 302 7.49 2.94 -11.98
CA ILE A 302 8.93 2.76 -11.74
C ILE A 302 9.18 1.98 -10.45
N GLU A 303 8.43 2.26 -9.39
CA GLU A 303 8.53 1.52 -8.14
C GLU A 303 8.04 0.08 -8.28
N VAL A 304 6.95 -0.15 -9.01
CA VAL A 304 6.50 -1.51 -9.37
C VAL A 304 7.56 -2.23 -10.20
N ASP A 305 8.18 -1.55 -11.17
CA ASP A 305 9.29 -2.11 -11.95
C ASP A 305 10.43 -2.54 -11.04
N ARG A 306 10.85 -1.70 -10.09
CA ARG A 306 11.94 -2.03 -9.17
C ARG A 306 11.68 -3.35 -8.43
N VAL A 307 10.48 -3.54 -7.89
CA VAL A 307 10.14 -4.73 -7.08
C VAL A 307 9.76 -5.96 -7.92
N LEU A 308 9.39 -5.79 -9.19
CA LEU A 308 9.11 -6.90 -10.10
C LEU A 308 10.37 -7.58 -10.61
N ARG A 309 10.35 -8.93 -10.61
CA ARG A 309 11.37 -9.75 -11.26
C ARG A 309 11.35 -9.56 -12.79
N PRO A 310 12.49 -9.73 -13.47
CA PRO A 310 12.52 -9.69 -14.93
C PRO A 310 11.56 -10.73 -15.52
N GLY A 311 10.75 -10.34 -16.50
CA GLY A 311 9.68 -11.18 -17.05
C GLY A 311 8.39 -11.22 -16.23
N GLY A 312 8.36 -10.58 -15.06
CA GLY A 312 7.18 -10.51 -14.19
C GLY A 312 6.03 -9.71 -14.79
N TYR A 313 4.84 -9.93 -14.24
CA TYR A 313 3.59 -9.36 -14.76
C TYR A 313 3.06 -8.24 -13.86
N TRP A 314 2.54 -7.18 -14.48
CA TRP A 314 1.70 -6.19 -13.81
C TRP A 314 0.28 -6.28 -14.34
N ILE A 315 -0.68 -6.43 -13.44
CA ILE A 315 -2.11 -6.58 -13.75
C ILE A 315 -2.85 -5.37 -13.19
N LEU A 316 -3.59 -4.69 -14.07
CA LEU A 316 -4.50 -3.60 -13.70
C LEU A 316 -5.93 -3.99 -14.06
N SER A 317 -6.83 -3.81 -13.09
CA SER A 317 -8.27 -4.07 -13.24
C SER A 317 -9.12 -2.88 -12.81
N GLY A 318 -10.17 -2.60 -13.59
CA GLY A 318 -11.05 -1.45 -13.42
C GLY A 318 -10.51 -0.17 -14.08
N PRO A 319 -10.99 1.03 -13.71
CA PRO A 319 -10.65 2.25 -14.43
C PRO A 319 -9.13 2.48 -14.52
N PRO A 320 -8.61 2.87 -15.70
CA PRO A 320 -9.37 3.16 -16.92
C PRO A 320 -9.61 1.95 -17.84
N ILE A 321 -9.15 0.75 -17.50
CA ILE A 321 -9.27 -0.44 -18.36
C ILE A 321 -10.73 -0.77 -18.64
N ASN A 322 -11.07 -1.02 -19.91
CA ASN A 322 -12.44 -1.26 -20.36
C ASN A 322 -13.39 -0.04 -20.24
N TRP A 323 -12.85 1.19 -20.23
CA TRP A 323 -13.64 2.41 -20.14
C TRP A 323 -14.74 2.54 -21.20
N VAL A 324 -14.55 1.98 -22.40
CA VAL A 324 -15.52 2.02 -23.50
C VAL A 324 -16.89 1.49 -23.07
N HIS A 325 -16.89 0.45 -22.23
CA HIS A 325 -18.09 -0.21 -21.73
C HIS A 325 -18.56 0.34 -20.38
N HIS A 326 -17.67 0.93 -19.57
CA HIS A 326 -17.99 1.30 -18.18
C HIS A 326 -18.02 2.79 -17.86
N TYR A 327 -17.63 3.69 -18.76
CA TYR A 327 -17.49 5.13 -18.47
C TYR A 327 -18.73 5.75 -17.79
N LYS A 328 -19.93 5.38 -18.24
CA LYS A 328 -21.20 5.83 -17.64
C LYS A 328 -21.32 5.42 -16.17
N GLY A 329 -21.01 4.16 -15.86
CA GLY A 329 -21.10 3.61 -14.50
C GLY A 329 -20.05 4.17 -13.54
N TRP A 330 -18.98 4.75 -14.07
CA TRP A 330 -17.95 5.42 -13.26
C TRP A 330 -18.15 6.92 -13.12
N ASN A 331 -19.19 7.48 -13.74
CA ASN A 331 -19.46 8.91 -13.76
C ASN A 331 -18.26 9.73 -14.26
N ARG A 332 -17.63 9.25 -15.34
CA ARG A 332 -16.45 9.84 -15.99
C ARG A 332 -16.68 9.96 -17.49
N THR A 333 -15.93 10.82 -18.16
CA THR A 333 -16.08 11.02 -19.60
C THR A 333 -15.35 9.91 -20.36
N ARG A 334 -15.45 9.90 -21.69
CA ARG A 334 -14.64 8.97 -22.50
C ARG A 334 -13.21 9.50 -22.63
N ASP A 335 -13.09 10.81 -22.83
CA ASP A 335 -11.80 11.46 -23.07
C ASP A 335 -10.89 11.42 -21.84
N ASP A 336 -11.43 11.58 -20.63
CA ASP A 336 -10.62 11.54 -19.41
C ASP A 336 -10.08 10.13 -19.12
N LEU A 337 -10.91 9.10 -19.26
CA LEU A 337 -10.53 7.70 -19.08
C LEU A 337 -9.56 7.26 -20.18
N LYS A 338 -9.80 7.66 -21.43
CA LYS A 338 -8.88 7.39 -22.53
C LYS A 338 -7.53 8.05 -22.27
N ALA A 339 -7.51 9.33 -21.90
CA ALA A 339 -6.28 10.05 -21.60
C ALA A 339 -5.51 9.41 -20.43
N GLU A 340 -6.21 8.95 -19.40
CA GLU A 340 -5.61 8.21 -18.29
C GLU A 340 -4.98 6.88 -18.75
N GLN A 341 -5.70 6.10 -19.56
CA GLN A 341 -5.16 4.85 -20.11
C GLN A 341 -3.97 5.11 -21.03
N ASP A 342 -4.06 6.07 -21.95
CA ASP A 342 -2.98 6.45 -22.87
C ASP A 342 -1.73 6.86 -22.08
N LYS A 343 -1.90 7.57 -20.96
CA LYS A 343 -0.78 7.96 -20.08
C LYS A 343 -0.13 6.75 -19.42
N ILE A 344 -0.92 5.79 -18.91
CA ILE A 344 -0.41 4.54 -18.33
C ILE A 344 0.36 3.75 -19.38
N GLU A 345 -0.18 3.61 -20.59
CA GLU A 345 0.46 2.89 -21.70
C GLU A 345 1.76 3.56 -22.13
N SER A 346 1.80 4.89 -22.18
CA SER A 346 3.00 5.68 -22.45
C SER A 346 4.09 5.45 -21.40
N VAL A 347 3.74 5.47 -20.11
CA VAL A 347 4.69 5.17 -19.03
C VAL A 347 5.19 3.73 -19.14
N ALA A 348 4.31 2.73 -19.26
CA ALA A 348 4.71 1.33 -19.41
C ALA A 348 5.67 1.13 -20.58
N LYS A 349 5.40 1.75 -21.73
CA LYS A 349 6.30 1.73 -22.90
C LYS A 349 7.66 2.36 -22.60
N SER A 350 7.71 3.46 -21.85
CA SER A 350 8.97 4.10 -21.43
C SER A 350 9.81 3.23 -20.48
N LEU A 351 9.17 2.32 -19.73
CA LEU A 351 9.81 1.29 -18.91
C LEU A 351 10.18 0.05 -19.73
N CYS A 352 9.98 0.07 -21.04
CA CYS A 352 10.21 -1.04 -21.97
C CYS A 352 9.29 -2.25 -21.70
N TRP A 353 8.17 -2.04 -21.01
CA TRP A 353 7.19 -3.09 -20.79
C TRP A 353 6.39 -3.35 -22.06
N LYS A 354 6.00 -4.61 -22.25
CA LYS A 354 5.09 -5.01 -23.32
C LYS A 354 3.70 -5.15 -22.75
N LYS A 355 2.69 -4.55 -23.39
CA LYS A 355 1.29 -4.91 -23.13
C LYS A 355 1.08 -6.34 -23.62
N PHE A 356 0.85 -7.25 -22.69
CA PHE A 356 0.75 -8.68 -22.97
C PHE A 356 -0.64 -9.02 -23.50
N VAL A 357 -1.68 -8.58 -22.79
CA VAL A 357 -3.08 -8.77 -23.18
C VAL A 357 -3.97 -7.72 -22.51
N GLN A 358 -5.11 -7.42 -23.12
CA GLN A 358 -6.22 -6.75 -22.46
C GLN A 358 -7.51 -7.45 -22.88
N GLU A 359 -8.26 -7.96 -21.90
CA GLU A 359 -9.51 -8.68 -22.12
C GLU A 359 -10.51 -8.32 -21.02
N GLY A 360 -11.70 -7.88 -21.42
CA GLY A 360 -12.69 -7.35 -20.49
C GLY A 360 -12.08 -6.27 -19.59
N ASP A 361 -12.28 -6.41 -18.28
CA ASP A 361 -11.80 -5.48 -17.26
C ASP A 361 -10.33 -5.66 -16.87
N LEU A 362 -9.61 -6.59 -17.52
CA LEU A 362 -8.21 -6.92 -17.23
C LEU A 362 -7.27 -6.36 -18.30
N ALA A 363 -6.18 -5.75 -17.85
CA ALA A 363 -5.02 -5.50 -18.70
C ALA A 363 -3.75 -5.98 -17.99
N ILE A 364 -2.90 -6.69 -18.75
CA ILE A 364 -1.66 -7.28 -18.26
C ILE A 364 -0.50 -6.74 -19.08
N TRP A 365 0.53 -6.25 -18.39
CA TRP A 365 1.83 -5.89 -18.95
C TRP A 365 2.89 -6.84 -18.43
N GLN A 366 3.93 -7.03 -19.23
CA GLN A 366 5.09 -7.82 -18.87
C GLN A 366 6.34 -6.95 -18.86
N LYS A 367 7.06 -6.98 -17.73
CA LYS A 367 8.39 -6.39 -17.59
C LYS A 367 9.38 -7.17 -18.47
N PRO A 368 10.34 -6.52 -19.15
CA PRO A 368 11.31 -7.25 -19.97
C PRO A 368 12.17 -8.19 -19.11
N THR A 369 12.64 -9.27 -19.71
CA THR A 369 13.52 -10.26 -19.05
C THR A 369 14.94 -9.74 -18.83
N ASN A 370 15.37 -8.73 -19.60
CA ASN A 370 16.63 -8.02 -19.44
C ASN A 370 16.53 -6.61 -20.06
N HIS A 371 17.59 -5.81 -19.94
CA HIS A 371 17.61 -4.43 -20.44
C HIS A 371 18.35 -4.22 -21.77
N ILE A 372 18.71 -5.26 -22.52
CA ILE A 372 19.48 -5.09 -23.77
C ILE A 372 18.77 -4.15 -24.75
N HIS A 373 17.52 -4.46 -25.11
CA HIS A 373 16.70 -3.56 -25.95
C HIS A 373 16.37 -2.25 -25.26
N CYS A 374 16.16 -2.30 -23.96
CA CYS A 374 15.78 -1.13 -23.20
C CYS A 374 16.89 -0.06 -23.15
N LYS A 375 18.15 -0.50 -23.11
CA LYS A 375 19.36 0.33 -23.23
C LYS A 375 19.49 0.93 -24.63
N LEU A 376 19.21 0.15 -25.68
CA LEU A 376 19.22 0.65 -27.06
C LEU A 376 18.15 1.72 -27.28
N ASN A 377 16.91 1.45 -26.85
CA ASN A 377 15.81 2.41 -26.94
C ASN A 377 16.13 3.72 -26.21
N ARG A 378 16.87 3.66 -25.10
CA ARG A 378 17.28 4.84 -24.32
C ARG A 378 18.33 5.72 -24.99
N LYS A 379 19.05 5.22 -25.99
CA LYS A 379 19.91 6.06 -26.84
C LYS A 379 19.07 7.08 -27.64
N ILE A 380 17.83 6.70 -27.96
CA ILE A 380 16.86 7.54 -28.71
C ILE A 380 15.94 8.27 -27.72
N PHE A 381 15.31 7.53 -26.80
CA PHE A 381 14.34 8.02 -25.83
C PHE A 381 15.00 8.17 -24.45
N LYS A 382 15.51 9.37 -24.15
CA LYS A 382 16.33 9.64 -22.95
C LYS A 382 15.58 9.59 -21.60
N LYS A 383 14.28 9.32 -21.56
CA LYS A 383 13.46 9.33 -20.34
C LYS A 383 12.63 8.04 -20.17
N PRO A 384 12.56 7.47 -18.95
CA PRO A 384 13.37 7.83 -17.78
C PRO A 384 14.83 7.36 -17.93
N PRO A 385 15.83 8.08 -17.40
CA PRO A 385 17.21 7.61 -17.41
C PRO A 385 17.36 6.36 -16.54
N PHE A 386 18.46 5.62 -16.67
CA PHE A 386 18.82 4.62 -15.66
C PHE A 386 19.28 5.32 -14.38
N CYS A 387 18.94 4.74 -13.24
CA CYS A 387 19.43 5.24 -11.96
C CYS A 387 20.95 5.13 -11.89
N GLN A 388 21.59 6.11 -11.23
CA GLN A 388 22.99 6.01 -10.85
C GLN A 388 23.18 4.88 -9.83
N ALA A 389 24.44 4.54 -9.51
CA ALA A 389 24.85 3.41 -8.67
C ALA A 389 24.35 3.47 -7.21
N GLN A 390 23.04 3.44 -7.03
CA GLN A 390 22.32 3.32 -5.78
C GLN A 390 22.01 1.84 -5.56
N ASN A 391 22.07 1.39 -4.31
CA ASN A 391 21.62 0.04 -3.96
C ASN A 391 20.12 -0.11 -4.28
N PRO A 392 19.73 -0.98 -5.23
CA PRO A 392 18.33 -1.15 -5.63
C PRO A 392 17.46 -1.83 -4.57
N ASP A 393 18.10 -2.52 -3.62
CA ASP A 393 17.45 -3.21 -2.50
C ASP A 393 17.24 -2.30 -1.30
N LYS A 394 17.83 -1.09 -1.30
CA LYS A 394 17.57 -0.07 -0.29
C LYS A 394 16.15 0.47 -0.48
N ALA A 395 15.29 0.10 0.46
CA ALA A 395 13.85 0.37 0.42
C ALA A 395 13.37 1.23 1.60
N TRP A 396 13.83 0.94 2.81
CA TRP A 396 13.32 1.59 4.03
C TRP A 396 13.61 3.09 4.05
N TYR A 397 12.57 3.90 4.26
CA TYR A 397 12.61 5.38 4.24
C TYR A 397 13.38 5.97 3.04
N THR A 398 13.43 5.25 1.93
CA THR A 398 14.13 5.70 0.72
C THR A 398 13.12 6.31 -0.23
N LYS A 399 13.36 7.55 -0.67
CA LYS A 399 12.48 8.21 -1.63
C LYS A 399 12.46 7.45 -2.96
N MET A 400 11.31 7.44 -3.60
CA MET A 400 11.18 6.98 -4.98
C MET A 400 11.86 7.98 -5.91
N ASP A 401 12.44 7.46 -7.00
CA ASP A 401 13.13 8.24 -8.01
C ASP A 401 12.42 8.08 -9.37
N THR A 402 12.60 9.04 -10.27
CA THR A 402 12.07 9.02 -11.64
C THR A 402 13.04 8.38 -12.65
N CYS A 403 13.90 7.48 -12.17
CA CYS A 403 14.88 6.74 -12.97
C CYS A 403 14.56 5.24 -12.94
N LEU A 404 14.89 4.53 -14.02
CA LEU A 404 14.72 3.08 -14.12
C LEU A 404 15.86 2.38 -13.38
N THR A 405 15.52 1.45 -12.50
CA THR A 405 16.52 0.65 -11.77
C THR A 405 17.22 -0.32 -12.75
N PRO A 406 18.56 -0.33 -12.85
CA PRO A 406 19.26 -1.28 -13.71
C PRO A 406 19.00 -2.73 -13.28
N LEU A 407 18.68 -3.59 -14.25
CA LEU A 407 18.73 -5.04 -14.07
C LEU A 407 20.19 -5.52 -14.15
N PRO A 408 20.51 -6.69 -13.56
CA PRO A 408 21.80 -7.32 -13.79
C PRO A 408 22.11 -7.47 -15.28
N GLU A 409 23.40 -7.41 -15.62
CA GLU A 409 23.83 -7.55 -17.01
C GLU A 409 23.46 -8.93 -17.56
N ALA A 410 23.06 -8.95 -18.83
CA ALA A 410 22.76 -10.14 -19.61
C ALA A 410 23.58 -10.07 -20.90
N SER A 411 24.20 -11.17 -21.28
CA SER A 411 25.00 -11.28 -22.50
C SER A 411 24.14 -11.51 -23.75
N ASP A 412 23.03 -12.22 -23.59
CA ASP A 412 22.13 -12.59 -24.69
C ASP A 412 20.71 -12.07 -24.46
N ILE A 413 20.02 -11.75 -25.56
CA ILE A 413 18.64 -11.26 -25.56
C ILE A 413 17.65 -12.23 -24.91
N LYS A 414 17.91 -13.54 -24.96
CA LYS A 414 17.07 -14.61 -24.40
C LYS A 414 17.38 -14.90 -22.94
N GLU A 415 18.45 -14.33 -22.39
CA GLU A 415 18.79 -14.50 -20.97
C GLU A 415 17.85 -13.70 -20.07
N ILE A 416 17.59 -14.25 -18.88
CA ILE A 416 16.87 -13.56 -17.82
C ILE A 416 17.91 -12.91 -16.91
N ALA A 417 17.78 -11.60 -16.71
CA ALA A 417 18.73 -10.81 -15.94
C ALA A 417 18.79 -11.28 -14.48
N GLY A 418 19.97 -11.71 -14.04
CA GLY A 418 20.18 -12.28 -12.71
C GLY A 418 19.74 -13.75 -12.59
N GLY A 419 19.58 -14.44 -13.72
CA GLY A 419 19.30 -15.88 -13.80
C GLY A 419 17.81 -16.20 -13.91
N LYS A 420 17.52 -17.38 -14.47
CA LYS A 420 16.17 -17.96 -14.38
C LYS A 420 15.90 -18.33 -12.93
N LEU A 421 14.67 -18.16 -12.49
CA LEU A 421 14.28 -18.70 -11.19
C LEU A 421 14.36 -20.23 -11.23
N SER A 422 15.00 -20.80 -10.22
CA SER A 422 14.95 -22.24 -10.00
C SER A 422 13.51 -22.69 -9.82
N ASN A 423 13.18 -23.84 -10.39
CA ASN A 423 11.95 -24.54 -10.06
C ASN A 423 12.08 -24.97 -8.59
N TRP A 424 11.24 -24.40 -7.74
CA TRP A 424 11.03 -24.81 -6.34
C TRP A 424 9.75 -25.69 -6.34
N PRO A 425 9.60 -26.72 -5.49
CA PRO A 425 10.01 -26.76 -4.09
C PRO A 425 11.49 -26.97 -3.80
#